data_AF-A0A067MXY3-F1
#
_entry.id   AF-A0A067MXY3-F1
#
_cell.length_a   1.000
_cell.length_b   1.000
_cell.length_c   1.000
_cell.angle_alpha   90.00
_cell.angle_beta   90.00
_cell.angle_gamma   90.00
#
_symmetry.space_group_name_H-M   'P 1'
#
loop_
_entity.id
_entity.type
_entity.pdbx_description
1 polymer ?
#
loop_
_entity_poly.entity_id
_entity_poly.type
_entity_poly.pdbx_seq_one_letter_code
_entity_poly.pdbx_strand_id
1 'polypeptide(L)'
;MASQPESHASTKDDTADVSISASADSSGASNLPDGCTSIRWGEDPVTVCRWWERPKLPQCYRYHLINIFLPHRLQCSMNIHVPRFLARIDLPSSDPGAVHPALINAMCLIACGLLAPEPLAAPLAALEAQFIKETRFHLPLSLALADRLIDFLMASCLLGWYYAGKGRLTEAHLALASASRFAAGCGLHQISSRSVEALEAQRDRGSRSLLGPPADSLELAERINAFWMAFLIDRTISMGTNWPAAFSDEEIETVLPACYSKFESDSTADLPNITQSRCGSQVHSAPLSCFAAGNQF
;
A
#
# COMPACT_ATOMS: atom_id res chain seq x y z
N MET A 1 19.80 14.74 -60.89
CA MET A 1 18.89 15.66 -61.60
C MET A 1 17.54 14.98 -61.61
N ALA A 2 16.66 15.30 -60.64
CA ALA A 2 15.70 16.43 -60.71
C ALA A 2 14.62 16.11 -61.76
N SER A 3 13.31 16.04 -61.52
CA SER A 3 12.45 16.62 -60.47
C SER A 3 11.07 15.93 -60.47
N GLN A 4 10.34 15.96 -59.34
CA GLN A 4 8.86 16.00 -59.25
C GLN A 4 8.35 17.38 -59.79
N PRO A 5 7.04 17.75 -59.94
CA PRO A 5 5.85 17.31 -59.16
C PRO A 5 4.48 17.33 -59.91
N GLU A 6 3.39 16.95 -59.24
CA GLU A 6 1.98 17.34 -59.51
C GLU A 6 1.08 16.72 -58.42
N SER A 7 -0.13 17.20 -58.13
CA SER A 7 -0.52 18.45 -57.47
C SER A 7 -1.78 18.19 -56.63
N HIS A 8 -1.98 19.03 -55.62
CA HIS A 8 -3.09 19.25 -54.68
C HIS A 8 -4.45 18.53 -54.82
N ALA A 9 -4.95 18.04 -53.66
CA ALA A 9 -6.34 18.25 -53.25
C ALA A 9 -6.44 18.41 -51.72
N SER A 10 -7.12 19.48 -51.31
CA SER A 10 -7.35 19.95 -49.95
C SER A 10 -8.69 19.42 -49.43
N THR A 11 -8.72 18.90 -48.20
CA THR A 11 -9.93 18.99 -47.37
C THR A 11 -9.54 19.01 -45.90
N LYS A 12 -9.99 20.07 -45.23
CA LYS A 12 -10.04 20.24 -43.78
C LYS A 12 -10.95 19.17 -43.19
N ASP A 13 -10.62 18.67 -42.01
CA ASP A 13 -11.64 18.23 -41.06
C ASP A 13 -11.24 18.65 -39.65
N ASP A 14 -12.23 19.25 -39.01
CA ASP A 14 -12.24 19.93 -37.73
C ASP A 14 -12.55 18.94 -36.59
N THR A 15 -12.01 19.22 -35.38
CA THR A 15 -12.58 18.89 -34.04
C THR A 15 -12.66 17.40 -33.63
N ALA A 16 -12.38 16.97 -32.39
CA ALA A 16 -12.36 17.65 -31.10
C ALA A 16 -11.39 16.94 -30.13
N ASP A 17 -10.55 17.72 -29.45
CA ASP A 17 -9.90 17.31 -28.19
C ASP A 17 -10.96 17.28 -27.10
N VAL A 18 -11.22 16.09 -26.53
CA VAL A 18 -12.07 15.96 -25.34
C VAL A 18 -11.22 16.31 -24.11
N SER A 19 -11.16 17.60 -23.82
CA SER A 19 -10.70 18.10 -22.52
C SER A 19 -11.79 17.79 -21.49
N ILE A 20 -11.58 16.79 -20.64
CA ILE A 20 -12.46 16.56 -19.49
C ILE A 20 -12.12 17.61 -18.43
N SER A 21 -12.82 18.76 -18.48
CA SER A 21 -12.85 19.70 -17.37
C SER A 21 -13.73 19.10 -16.27
N ALA A 22 -13.11 18.49 -15.27
CA ALA A 22 -13.77 18.17 -14.02
C ALA A 22 -14.05 19.47 -13.27
N SER A 23 -15.30 19.93 -13.36
CA SER A 23 -15.85 21.00 -12.54
C SER A 23 -15.68 20.65 -11.07
N ALA A 24 -14.87 21.44 -10.34
CA ALA A 24 -14.77 21.35 -8.90
C ALA A 24 -16.07 21.87 -8.28
N ASP A 25 -16.97 20.96 -7.92
CA ASP A 25 -18.08 21.28 -7.01
C ASP A 25 -17.49 21.61 -5.64
N SER A 26 -17.51 22.90 -5.33
CA SER A 26 -16.96 23.55 -4.13
C SER A 26 -17.85 23.38 -2.88
N SER A 27 -18.54 22.25 -2.75
CA SER A 27 -19.55 22.01 -1.71
C SER A 27 -19.13 20.98 -0.66
N GLY A 28 -17.81 20.89 -0.38
CA GLY A 28 -17.24 19.99 0.63
C GLY A 28 -16.32 20.64 1.67
N ALA A 29 -16.24 21.97 1.73
CA ALA A 29 -15.49 22.70 2.76
C ALA A 29 -16.25 22.67 4.10
N SER A 30 -16.39 21.48 4.69
CA SER A 30 -16.81 21.37 6.08
C SER A 30 -15.64 21.81 6.98
N ASN A 31 -15.90 22.85 7.77
CA ASN A 31 -14.96 23.54 8.65
C ASN A 31 -14.08 22.58 9.45
N LEU A 32 -12.83 22.40 9.04
CA LEU A 32 -11.77 21.87 9.90
C LEU A 32 -11.52 22.90 11.02
N PRO A 33 -11.52 22.51 12.31
CA PRO A 33 -11.19 23.44 13.38
C PRO A 33 -9.76 23.97 13.19
N ASP A 34 -9.54 25.23 13.57
CA ASP A 34 -8.22 25.88 13.70
C ASP A 34 -7.51 26.39 12.45
N GLY A 35 -8.23 26.64 11.35
CA GLY A 35 -7.67 27.26 10.14
C GLY A 35 -6.71 26.33 9.37
N CYS A 36 -6.82 25.01 9.59
CA CYS A 36 -6.09 24.03 8.78
C CYS A 36 -6.83 23.81 7.46
N THR A 37 -6.27 24.29 6.36
CA THR A 37 -6.81 24.14 5.00
C THR A 37 -6.34 22.84 4.33
N SER A 38 -6.16 21.75 5.09
CA SER A 38 -5.80 20.47 4.44
C SER A 38 -6.97 20.05 3.55
N ILE A 39 -6.87 20.33 2.25
CA ILE A 39 -7.83 19.86 1.27
C ILE A 39 -7.63 18.35 1.14
N ARG A 40 -8.72 17.61 1.01
CA ARG A 40 -8.69 16.21 0.60
C ARG A 40 -8.00 16.15 -0.77
N TRP A 41 -6.75 15.66 -0.76
CA TRP A 41 -5.99 15.19 -1.92
C TRP A 41 -6.07 16.04 -3.20
N GLY A 42 -4.96 16.73 -3.52
CA GLY A 42 -4.84 17.59 -4.69
C GLY A 42 -4.65 19.04 -4.25
N GLU A 43 -3.58 19.65 -4.76
CA GLU A 43 -3.01 20.97 -4.43
C GLU A 43 -1.99 21.01 -3.28
N ASP A 44 -1.00 21.89 -3.49
CA ASP A 44 0.34 21.94 -2.90
C ASP A 44 0.34 21.96 -1.35
N PRO A 45 0.76 20.88 -0.67
CA PRO A 45 0.36 20.61 0.71
C PRO A 45 1.23 21.26 1.80
N VAL A 46 2.12 22.20 1.47
CA VAL A 46 3.15 22.66 2.41
C VAL A 46 2.96 24.08 2.95
N THR A 47 2.25 24.96 2.25
CA THR A 47 2.41 26.42 2.46
C THR A 47 1.38 27.09 3.36
N VAL A 48 0.22 26.47 3.67
CA VAL A 48 -0.87 27.18 4.38
C VAL A 48 -0.98 26.83 5.87
N CYS A 49 -0.63 25.61 6.29
CA CYS A 49 -0.76 25.20 7.70
C CYS A 49 0.52 24.58 8.25
N ARG A 50 1.20 25.28 9.17
CA ARG A 50 2.37 24.79 9.92
C ARG A 50 1.96 23.85 11.06
N TRP A 51 1.23 22.80 10.73
CA TRP A 51 0.63 21.88 11.71
C TRP A 51 1.68 21.19 12.60
N TRP A 52 2.92 21.03 12.12
CA TRP A 52 4.04 20.42 12.84
C TRP A 52 4.61 21.30 13.97
N GLU A 53 4.36 22.61 13.95
CA GLU A 53 4.79 23.54 15.01
C GLU A 53 3.82 23.55 16.21
N ARG A 54 2.66 22.90 16.09
CA ARG A 54 1.62 22.94 17.11
C ARG A 54 2.01 22.03 18.29
N PRO A 55 1.76 22.45 19.55
CA PRO A 55 2.13 21.67 20.74
C PRO A 55 1.40 20.31 20.82
N LYS A 56 0.22 20.21 20.19
CA LYS A 56 -0.52 18.97 20.00
C LYS A 56 -0.83 18.85 18.51
N LEU A 57 -0.54 17.69 17.94
CA LEU A 57 -0.79 17.43 16.52
C LEU A 57 -2.30 17.57 16.21
N PRO A 58 -2.68 18.48 15.28
CA PRO A 58 -4.08 18.65 14.87
C PRO A 58 -4.49 17.52 13.93
N GLN A 59 -5.76 17.12 13.90
CA GLN A 59 -6.26 15.99 13.10
C GLN A 59 -5.79 16.00 11.63
N CYS A 60 -5.62 17.18 11.03
CA CYS A 60 -5.17 17.32 9.65
C CYS A 60 -3.75 16.81 9.37
N TYR A 61 -2.89 16.61 10.38
CA TYR A 61 -1.53 16.08 10.20
C TYR A 61 -1.53 14.76 9.41
N ARG A 62 -2.55 13.93 9.63
CA ARG A 62 -2.69 12.62 8.98
C ARG A 62 -2.78 12.77 7.47
N TYR A 63 -3.62 13.70 7.00
CA TYR A 63 -3.76 13.95 5.57
C TYR A 63 -2.46 14.44 4.96
N HIS A 64 -1.75 15.37 5.60
CA HIS A 64 -0.46 15.86 5.09
C HIS A 64 0.60 14.77 4.99
N LEU A 65 0.79 13.97 6.05
CA LEU A 65 1.80 12.91 6.05
C LEU A 65 1.44 11.77 5.09
N ILE A 66 0.16 11.45 4.96
CA ILE A 66 -0.26 10.42 4.01
C ILE A 66 -0.12 10.94 2.57
N ASN A 67 -0.35 12.24 2.32
CA ASN A 67 -0.04 12.90 1.05
C ASN A 67 1.43 12.77 0.65
N ILE A 68 2.34 12.81 1.63
CA ILE A 68 3.76 12.53 1.40
C ILE A 68 3.99 11.02 1.12
N PHE A 69 3.29 10.13 1.82
CA PHE A 69 3.49 8.68 1.69
C PHE A 69 2.94 8.07 0.38
N LEU A 70 1.70 8.38 -0.03
CA LEU A 70 1.02 7.64 -1.11
C LEU A 70 1.76 7.63 -2.46
N PRO A 71 2.41 8.73 -2.92
CA PRO A 71 3.21 8.70 -4.13
C PRO A 71 4.37 7.69 -4.07
N HIS A 72 4.87 7.42 -2.87
CA HIS A 72 6.02 6.54 -2.61
C HIS A 72 5.63 5.13 -2.14
N ARG A 73 4.33 4.82 -1.98
CA ARG A 73 3.84 3.55 -1.40
C ARG A 73 4.48 2.29 -1.99
N LEU A 74 4.72 2.28 -3.31
CA LEU A 74 5.32 1.14 -4.00
C LEU A 74 6.81 0.95 -3.66
N GLN A 75 7.53 2.02 -3.32
CA GLN A 75 8.91 1.94 -2.81
C GLN A 75 8.97 1.25 -1.44
N CYS A 76 7.85 1.29 -0.70
CA CYS A 76 7.66 0.57 0.56
C CYS A 76 6.97 -0.80 0.36
N SER A 77 6.93 -1.32 -0.88
CA SER A 77 6.24 -2.56 -1.25
C SER A 77 4.75 -2.59 -0.88
N MET A 78 4.13 -1.44 -0.63
CA MET A 78 2.74 -1.32 -0.20
C MET A 78 1.85 -1.02 -1.40
N ASN A 79 1.15 -2.04 -1.90
CA ASN A 79 0.19 -1.90 -2.99
C ASN A 79 -1.26 -1.99 -2.47
N ILE A 80 -1.96 -0.86 -2.45
CA ILE A 80 -3.31 -0.74 -1.89
C ILE A 80 -4.31 -0.21 -2.92
N HIS A 81 -5.58 -0.52 -2.73
CA HIS A 81 -6.67 0.10 -3.47
C HIS A 81 -6.91 1.53 -2.94
N VAL A 82 -6.33 2.53 -3.62
CA VAL A 82 -6.34 3.92 -3.15
C VAL A 82 -7.76 4.46 -2.89
N PRO A 83 -8.76 4.30 -3.79
CA PRO A 83 -10.11 4.80 -3.52
C PRO A 83 -10.74 4.22 -2.24
N ARG A 84 -10.61 2.89 -2.03
CA ARG A 84 -11.10 2.22 -0.82
C ARG A 84 -10.35 2.69 0.41
N PHE A 85 -9.02 2.81 0.35
CA PHE A 85 -8.21 3.31 1.46
C PHE A 85 -8.64 4.73 1.88
N LEU A 86 -8.88 5.62 0.91
CA LEU A 86 -9.34 6.97 1.17
C LEU A 86 -10.78 7.01 1.74
N ALA A 87 -11.66 6.12 1.31
CA ALA A 87 -12.98 6.00 1.94
C ALA A 87 -12.86 5.56 3.42
N ARG A 88 -11.92 4.67 3.73
CA ARG A 88 -11.69 4.14 5.09
C ARG A 88 -11.03 5.15 6.03
N ILE A 89 -10.21 6.09 5.52
CA ILE A 89 -9.49 7.05 6.38
C ILE A 89 -10.40 8.14 6.96
N ASP A 90 -11.50 8.44 6.28
CA ASP A 90 -12.48 9.42 6.72
C ASP A 90 -13.41 8.88 7.83
N LEU A 91 -13.40 7.57 8.06
CA LEU A 91 -14.19 6.94 9.11
C LEU A 91 -13.57 7.19 10.50
N PRO A 92 -14.39 7.33 11.55
CA PRO A 92 -13.91 7.41 12.93
C PRO A 92 -13.10 6.16 13.31
N SER A 93 -12.06 6.29 14.13
CA SER A 93 -11.18 5.15 14.49
C SER A 93 -11.88 4.00 15.22
N SER A 94 -13.06 4.26 15.82
CA SER A 94 -13.92 3.27 16.45
C SER A 94 -14.74 2.45 15.46
N ASP A 95 -14.84 2.89 14.20
CA ASP A 95 -15.56 2.18 13.15
C ASP A 95 -14.74 0.95 12.70
N PRO A 96 -15.34 -0.26 12.64
CA PRO A 96 -14.66 -1.46 12.16
C PRO A 96 -14.11 -1.37 10.73
N GLY A 97 -14.73 -0.55 9.88
CA GLY A 97 -14.29 -0.30 8.50
C GLY A 97 -13.16 0.72 8.39
N ALA A 98 -12.90 1.52 9.43
CA ALA A 98 -11.83 2.52 9.41
C ALA A 98 -10.45 1.89 9.26
N VAL A 99 -9.46 2.68 8.80
CA VAL A 99 -8.06 2.22 8.82
C VAL A 99 -7.57 2.12 10.27
N HIS A 100 -6.95 1.00 10.61
CA HIS A 100 -6.44 0.78 11.97
C HIS A 100 -5.38 1.84 12.35
N PRO A 101 -5.42 2.41 13.58
CA PRO A 101 -4.46 3.43 14.00
C PRO A 101 -2.99 3.02 13.86
N ALA A 102 -2.66 1.73 14.03
CA ALA A 102 -1.30 1.24 13.83
C ALA A 102 -0.79 1.51 12.40
N LEU A 103 -1.63 1.30 11.38
CA LEU A 103 -1.24 1.50 9.98
C LEU A 103 -1.08 2.97 9.65
N ILE A 104 -2.03 3.81 10.10
CA ILE A 104 -1.93 5.27 9.93
C ILE A 104 -0.64 5.80 10.56
N ASN A 105 -0.33 5.39 11.80
CA ASN A 105 0.89 5.84 12.48
C ASN A 105 2.15 5.31 11.79
N ALA A 106 2.16 4.08 11.27
CA ALA A 106 3.29 3.53 10.52
C ALA A 106 3.51 4.27 9.19
N MET A 107 2.46 4.59 8.44
CA MET A 107 2.55 5.41 7.23
C MET A 107 3.07 6.82 7.55
N CYS A 108 2.57 7.44 8.62
CA CYS A 108 3.05 8.74 9.10
C CYS A 108 4.54 8.68 9.50
N LEU A 109 4.97 7.60 10.15
CA LEU A 109 6.37 7.37 10.53
C LEU A 109 7.30 7.31 9.31
N ILE A 110 6.88 6.57 8.26
CA ILE A 110 7.64 6.50 7.01
C ILE A 110 7.70 7.88 6.34
N ALA A 111 6.56 8.57 6.27
CA ALA A 111 6.46 9.90 5.68
C ALA A 111 7.41 10.89 6.36
N CYS A 112 7.41 10.94 7.69
CA CYS A 112 8.24 11.90 8.43
C CYS A 112 9.72 11.49 8.49
N GLY A 113 10.00 10.19 8.57
CA GLY A 113 11.33 9.68 8.87
C GLY A 113 12.18 9.32 7.66
N LEU A 114 11.57 8.98 6.52
CA LEU A 114 12.27 8.50 5.32
C LEU A 114 11.92 9.27 4.04
N LEU A 115 10.75 9.90 3.96
CA LEU A 115 10.24 10.51 2.73
C LEU A 115 10.05 12.03 2.80
N ALA A 116 10.25 12.63 3.96
CA ALA A 116 9.97 14.04 4.18
C ALA A 116 10.79 14.92 3.21
N PRO A 117 10.15 15.77 2.39
CA PRO A 117 10.86 16.66 1.48
C PRO A 117 11.54 17.80 2.24
N GLU A 118 12.63 18.33 1.73
CA GLU A 118 13.20 19.58 2.22
C GLU A 118 12.26 20.77 1.91
N PRO A 119 12.09 21.75 2.82
CA PRO A 119 12.77 21.95 4.11
C PRO A 119 12.07 21.29 5.33
N LEU A 120 11.07 20.42 5.12
CA LEU A 120 10.28 19.81 6.20
C LEU A 120 10.97 18.63 6.88
N ALA A 121 12.07 18.11 6.34
CA ALA A 121 12.73 16.91 6.87
C ALA A 121 13.09 17.04 8.37
N ALA A 122 13.75 18.13 8.75
CA ALA A 122 14.17 18.35 10.14
C ALA A 122 12.99 18.46 11.14
N PRO A 123 11.95 19.31 10.93
CA PRO A 123 10.83 19.38 11.88
C PRO A 123 10.01 18.09 11.91
N LEU A 124 9.87 17.37 10.79
CA LEU A 124 9.11 16.11 10.76
C LEU A 124 9.88 14.96 11.42
N ALA A 125 11.21 14.94 11.34
CA ALA A 125 12.03 13.94 12.04
C ALA A 125 11.81 13.96 13.57
N ALA A 126 11.49 15.12 14.15
CA ALA A 126 11.17 15.24 15.57
C ALA A 126 9.91 14.47 15.99
N LEU A 127 9.01 14.16 15.04
CA LEU A 127 7.77 13.41 15.29
C LEU A 127 7.95 11.89 15.24
N GLU A 128 9.09 11.38 14.75
CA GLU A 128 9.35 9.94 14.58
C GLU A 128 9.14 9.17 15.89
N ALA A 129 9.66 9.68 17.01
CA ALA A 129 9.55 9.02 18.31
C ALA A 129 8.09 8.85 18.76
N GLN A 130 7.23 9.84 18.46
CA GLN A 130 5.81 9.75 18.75
C GLN A 130 5.16 8.66 17.89
N PHE A 131 5.39 8.64 16.58
CA PHE A 131 4.76 7.65 15.70
C PHE A 131 5.28 6.22 15.94
N ILE A 132 6.55 6.04 16.32
CA ILE A 132 7.05 4.73 16.77
C ILE A 132 6.28 4.28 18.01
N LYS A 133 6.16 5.15 19.02
CA LYS A 133 5.45 4.84 20.26
C LYS A 133 4.00 4.44 20.00
N GLU A 134 3.27 5.25 19.22
CA GLU A 134 1.86 4.99 18.92
C GLU A 134 1.67 3.71 18.07
N THR A 135 2.53 3.48 17.06
CA THR A 135 2.49 2.24 16.26
C THR A 135 2.70 1.02 17.15
N ARG A 136 3.74 1.03 17.99
CA ARG A 136 4.05 -0.08 18.91
C ARG A 136 2.98 -0.29 19.99
N PHE A 137 2.24 0.75 20.35
CA PHE A 137 1.12 0.63 21.26
C PHE A 137 -0.08 -0.06 20.60
N HIS A 138 -0.42 0.33 19.36
CA HIS A 138 -1.60 -0.18 18.68
C HIS A 138 -1.43 -1.58 18.05
N LEU A 139 -0.23 -1.97 17.63
CA LEU A 139 0.03 -3.31 17.07
C LEU A 139 -0.39 -4.47 17.99
N PRO A 140 0.06 -4.58 19.25
CA PRO A 140 -0.35 -5.67 20.13
C PRO A 140 -1.84 -5.62 20.49
N LEU A 141 -2.46 -4.42 20.52
CA LEU A 141 -3.90 -4.28 20.73
C LEU A 141 -4.71 -4.87 19.58
N SER A 142 -4.29 -4.61 18.33
CA SER A 142 -4.91 -5.22 17.15
C SER A 142 -4.91 -6.74 17.22
N LEU A 143 -3.77 -7.34 17.57
CA LEU A 143 -3.67 -8.80 17.73
C LEU A 143 -4.55 -9.32 18.86
N ALA A 144 -4.52 -8.68 20.03
CA ALA A 144 -5.28 -9.12 21.19
C ALA A 144 -6.80 -9.10 20.96
N LEU A 145 -7.28 -8.17 20.13
CA LEU A 145 -8.70 -7.98 19.83
C LEU A 145 -9.13 -8.56 18.47
N ALA A 146 -8.19 -9.14 17.71
CA ALA A 146 -8.41 -9.51 16.31
C ALA A 146 -9.00 -8.36 15.45
N ASP A 147 -8.55 -7.12 15.71
CA ASP A 147 -9.06 -5.91 15.06
C ASP A 147 -8.23 -5.56 13.80
N ARG A 148 -8.85 -5.62 12.61
CA ARG A 148 -8.27 -5.19 11.31
C ARG A 148 -6.87 -5.75 11.08
N LEU A 149 -6.78 -7.07 11.11
CA LEU A 149 -5.52 -7.81 11.10
C LEU A 149 -4.65 -7.64 9.85
N ILE A 150 -5.25 -7.28 8.70
CA ILE A 150 -4.49 -6.93 7.49
C ILE A 150 -3.76 -5.58 7.67
N ASP A 151 -4.40 -4.61 8.33
CA ASP A 151 -3.75 -3.35 8.67
C ASP A 151 -2.62 -3.57 9.68
N PHE A 152 -2.78 -4.51 10.63
CA PHE A 152 -1.70 -4.93 11.53
C PHE A 152 -0.48 -5.48 10.78
N LEU A 153 -0.71 -6.36 9.80
CA LEU A 153 0.37 -6.94 9.01
C LEU A 153 1.12 -5.85 8.24
N MET A 154 0.39 -5.01 7.49
CA MET A 154 0.99 -3.91 6.74
C MET A 154 1.75 -2.93 7.66
N ALA A 155 1.17 -2.58 8.81
CA ALA A 155 1.81 -1.70 9.80
C ALA A 155 3.10 -2.30 10.37
N SER A 156 3.10 -3.60 10.66
CA SER A 156 4.29 -4.32 11.14
C SER A 156 5.41 -4.33 10.10
N CYS A 157 5.06 -4.56 8.83
CA CYS A 157 5.99 -4.49 7.71
C CYS A 157 6.59 -3.09 7.53
N LEU A 158 5.77 -2.03 7.55
CA LEU A 158 6.25 -0.65 7.48
C LEU A 158 7.15 -0.28 8.67
N LEU A 159 6.81 -0.72 9.88
CA LEU A 159 7.65 -0.49 11.07
C LEU A 159 9.02 -1.17 10.93
N GLY A 160 9.04 -2.41 10.43
CA GLY A 160 10.27 -3.13 10.12
C GLY A 160 11.10 -2.42 9.05
N TRP A 161 10.45 -1.95 7.97
CA TRP A 161 11.08 -1.17 6.91
C TRP A 161 11.71 0.13 7.43
N TYR A 162 10.98 0.86 8.29
CA TYR A 162 11.50 2.06 8.95
C TYR A 162 12.77 1.77 9.76
N TYR A 163 12.74 0.72 10.61
CA TYR A 163 13.90 0.37 11.42
C TYR A 163 15.10 0.00 10.56
N ALA A 164 14.89 -0.75 9.47
CA ALA A 164 15.95 -1.07 8.53
C ALA A 164 16.53 0.21 7.89
N GLY A 165 15.68 1.12 7.44
CA GLY A 165 16.11 2.41 6.86
C GLY A 165 16.91 3.30 7.83
N LYS A 166 16.68 3.16 9.15
CA LYS A 166 17.45 3.84 10.21
C LYS A 166 18.65 3.03 10.72
N GLY A 167 18.98 1.89 10.10
CA GLY A 167 20.08 1.02 10.51
C GLY A 167 19.84 0.22 11.80
N ARG A 168 18.60 0.19 12.31
CA ARG A 168 18.18 -0.53 13.52
C ARG A 168 17.81 -1.97 13.19
N LEU A 169 18.78 -2.72 12.66
CA LEU A 169 18.54 -4.01 12.01
C LEU A 169 17.94 -5.07 12.93
N THR A 170 18.33 -5.13 14.21
CA THR A 170 17.74 -6.08 15.17
C THR A 170 16.25 -5.83 15.38
N GLU A 171 15.83 -4.57 15.48
CA GLU A 171 14.42 -4.23 15.63
C GLU A 171 13.63 -4.46 14.35
N ALA A 172 14.25 -4.19 13.20
CA ALA A 172 13.70 -4.55 11.90
C ALA A 172 13.44 -6.06 11.81
N HIS A 173 14.41 -6.89 12.21
CA HIS A 173 14.26 -8.35 12.23
C HIS A 173 13.08 -8.81 13.06
N LEU A 174 12.96 -8.30 14.29
CA LEU A 174 11.92 -8.73 15.22
C LEU A 174 10.52 -8.37 14.69
N ALA A 175 10.38 -7.17 14.13
CA ALA A 175 9.13 -6.72 13.52
C ALA A 175 8.76 -7.59 12.30
N LEU A 176 9.71 -7.80 11.38
CA LEU A 176 9.48 -8.57 10.15
C LEU A 176 9.27 -10.06 10.42
N ALA A 177 10.05 -10.66 11.31
CA ALA A 177 9.88 -12.06 11.69
C ALA A 177 8.51 -12.31 12.36
N SER A 178 7.96 -11.32 13.08
CA SER A 178 6.61 -11.40 13.63
C SER A 178 5.55 -11.25 12.54
N ALA A 179 5.73 -10.30 11.63
CA ALA A 179 4.85 -10.08 10.48
C ALA A 179 4.78 -11.31 9.55
N SER A 180 5.93 -11.89 9.20
CA SER A 180 6.03 -13.08 8.35
C SER A 180 5.38 -14.30 9.01
N ARG A 181 5.63 -14.53 10.30
CA ARG A 181 4.95 -15.63 11.03
C ARG A 181 3.45 -15.43 11.14
N PHE A 182 3.00 -14.18 11.32
CA PHE A 182 1.58 -13.86 11.32
C PHE A 182 0.95 -14.17 9.95
N ALA A 183 1.58 -13.73 8.86
CA ALA A 183 1.12 -14.01 7.51
C ALA A 183 1.08 -15.52 7.21
N ALA A 184 2.10 -16.25 7.65
CA ALA A 184 2.14 -17.71 7.58
C ALA A 184 0.99 -18.37 8.34
N GLY A 185 0.81 -18.00 9.62
CA GLY A 185 -0.26 -18.52 10.48
C GLY A 185 -1.67 -18.21 9.99
N CYS A 186 -1.85 -17.12 9.24
CA CYS A 186 -3.12 -16.78 8.59
C CYS A 186 -3.33 -17.49 7.24
N GLY A 187 -2.37 -18.27 6.76
CA GLY A 187 -2.43 -18.93 5.45
C GLY A 187 -2.27 -17.97 4.27
N LEU A 188 -1.78 -16.74 4.49
CA LEU A 188 -1.66 -15.74 3.44
C LEU A 188 -0.60 -16.10 2.37
N HIS A 189 0.31 -17.02 2.69
CA HIS A 189 1.29 -17.59 1.76
C HIS A 189 0.72 -18.70 0.87
N GLN A 190 -0.51 -19.15 1.13
CA GLN A 190 -1.18 -20.25 0.41
C GLN A 190 -2.41 -19.81 -0.41
N ILE A 191 -2.47 -18.54 -0.86
CA ILE A 191 -3.61 -18.03 -1.65
C ILE A 191 -3.46 -18.42 -3.12
N SER A 192 -3.89 -19.65 -3.46
CA SER A 192 -3.66 -20.26 -4.78
C SER A 192 -4.53 -19.74 -5.94
N SER A 193 -5.52 -18.88 -5.65
CA SER A 193 -6.49 -18.37 -6.62
C SER A 193 -6.87 -16.90 -6.35
N ARG A 194 -7.30 -16.20 -7.41
CA ARG A 194 -7.83 -14.82 -7.36
C ARG A 194 -9.37 -14.76 -7.36
N SER A 195 -10.04 -15.89 -7.20
CA SER A 195 -11.50 -15.99 -7.03
C SER A 195 -11.83 -16.37 -5.60
N VAL A 196 -12.80 -15.67 -5.01
CA VAL A 196 -13.30 -15.93 -3.66
C VAL A 196 -13.96 -17.31 -3.62
N GLU A 197 -14.78 -17.62 -4.61
CA GLU A 197 -15.53 -18.87 -4.75
C GLU A 197 -14.59 -20.08 -4.85
N ALA A 198 -13.52 -19.95 -5.64
CA ALA A 198 -12.53 -21.01 -5.80
C ALA A 198 -11.79 -21.30 -4.47
N LEU A 199 -11.47 -20.26 -3.69
CA LEU A 199 -10.83 -20.42 -2.38
C LEU A 199 -11.79 -21.03 -1.35
N GLU A 200 -13.05 -20.63 -1.38
CA GLU A 200 -14.09 -21.22 -0.51
C GLU A 200 -14.31 -22.70 -0.83
N ALA A 201 -14.29 -23.08 -2.11
CA ALA A 201 -14.42 -24.47 -2.54
C ALA A 201 -13.22 -25.35 -2.12
N GLN A 202 -12.01 -24.76 -2.08
CA GLN A 202 -10.78 -25.44 -1.64
C GLN A 202 -10.66 -25.52 -0.12
N ARG A 203 -11.45 -24.75 0.62
CA ARG A 203 -11.32 -24.64 2.06
C ARG A 203 -11.78 -25.93 2.74
N ASP A 204 -10.81 -26.74 3.14
CA ASP A 204 -11.09 -27.96 3.89
C ASP A 204 -11.77 -27.61 5.23
N ARG A 205 -12.73 -28.43 5.67
CA ARG A 205 -13.61 -28.12 6.82
C ARG A 205 -12.86 -28.01 8.17
N GLY A 206 -11.56 -28.29 8.18
CA GLY A 206 -10.67 -28.23 9.34
C GLY A 206 -9.75 -27.01 9.42
N SER A 207 -9.52 -26.25 8.33
CA SER A 207 -8.59 -25.11 8.34
C SER A 207 -9.28 -23.83 8.82
N ARG A 208 -8.98 -23.43 10.06
CA ARG A 208 -9.46 -22.18 10.67
C ARG A 208 -8.36 -21.11 10.56
N SER A 209 -8.31 -20.41 9.43
CA SER A 209 -7.53 -19.17 9.34
C SER A 209 -8.15 -18.11 10.26
N LEU A 210 -7.31 -17.36 10.97
CA LEU A 210 -7.72 -16.27 11.86
C LEU A 210 -8.50 -15.17 11.11
N LEU A 211 -8.26 -15.01 9.81
CA LEU A 211 -8.87 -13.96 8.98
C LEU A 211 -10.25 -14.35 8.40
N GLY A 212 -10.69 -15.61 8.57
CA GLY A 212 -11.89 -16.09 7.89
C GLY A 212 -11.78 -16.01 6.34
N PRO A 213 -12.90 -16.20 5.61
CA PRO A 213 -12.93 -15.94 4.17
C PRO A 213 -12.86 -14.43 3.89
N PRO A 214 -12.31 -13.98 2.74
CA PRO A 214 -12.41 -12.58 2.32
C PRO A 214 -13.88 -12.21 2.08
N ALA A 215 -14.29 -11.00 2.46
CA ALA A 215 -15.66 -10.52 2.29
C ALA A 215 -15.98 -10.15 0.83
N ASP A 216 -14.98 -9.71 0.06
CA ASP A 216 -15.11 -9.38 -1.35
C ASP A 216 -13.80 -9.60 -2.14
N SER A 217 -13.89 -9.48 -3.47
CA SER A 217 -12.76 -9.65 -4.38
C SER A 217 -11.62 -8.66 -4.12
N LEU A 218 -11.95 -7.45 -3.67
CA LEU A 218 -10.96 -6.43 -3.35
C LEU A 218 -10.25 -6.73 -2.02
N GLU A 219 -10.93 -7.29 -1.02
CA GLU A 219 -10.29 -7.76 0.22
C GLU A 219 -9.37 -8.95 -0.07
N LEU A 220 -9.76 -9.83 -0.98
CA LEU A 220 -8.86 -10.88 -1.48
C LEU A 220 -7.60 -10.27 -2.12
N ALA A 221 -7.75 -9.23 -2.94
CA ALA A 221 -6.62 -8.51 -3.51
C ALA A 221 -5.73 -7.89 -2.43
N GLU A 222 -6.32 -7.27 -1.39
CA GLU A 222 -5.60 -6.70 -0.25
C GLU A 222 -4.81 -7.76 0.51
N ARG A 223 -5.39 -8.96 0.74
CA ARG A 223 -4.72 -10.10 1.38
C ARG A 223 -3.53 -10.60 0.57
N ILE A 224 -3.70 -10.76 -0.75
CA ILE A 224 -2.62 -11.13 -1.68
C ILE A 224 -1.48 -10.09 -1.61
N ASN A 225 -1.81 -8.81 -1.77
CA ASN A 225 -0.82 -7.74 -1.75
C ASN A 225 -0.11 -7.61 -0.38
N ALA A 226 -0.82 -7.82 0.73
CA ALA A 226 -0.23 -7.79 2.06
C ALA A 226 0.77 -8.93 2.30
N PHE A 227 0.50 -10.14 1.77
CA PHE A 227 1.49 -11.22 1.76
C PHE A 227 2.74 -10.83 0.97
N TRP A 228 2.56 -10.34 -0.25
CA TRP A 228 3.69 -9.95 -1.11
C TRP A 228 4.50 -8.80 -0.52
N MET A 229 3.87 -7.85 0.17
CA MET A 229 4.55 -6.81 0.94
C MET A 229 5.45 -7.43 2.02
N ALA A 230 4.93 -8.35 2.83
CA ALA A 230 5.70 -9.02 3.88
C ALA A 230 6.87 -9.81 3.29
N PHE A 231 6.62 -10.60 2.24
CA PHE A 231 7.64 -11.39 1.55
C PHE A 231 8.76 -10.52 0.97
N LEU A 232 8.42 -9.46 0.23
CA LEU A 232 9.40 -8.62 -0.47
C LEU A 232 10.29 -7.85 0.51
N ILE A 233 9.69 -7.31 1.58
CA ILE A 233 10.44 -6.59 2.60
C ILE A 233 11.37 -7.55 3.36
N ASP A 234 10.85 -8.69 3.82
CA ASP A 234 11.65 -9.71 4.52
C ASP A 234 12.82 -10.20 3.66
N ARG A 235 12.58 -10.50 2.38
CA ARG A 235 13.61 -10.93 1.43
C ARG A 235 14.67 -9.85 1.23
N THR A 236 14.25 -8.60 1.04
CA THR A 236 15.18 -7.47 0.81
C THR A 236 16.09 -7.26 2.01
N ILE A 237 15.55 -7.24 3.22
CA ILE A 237 16.34 -7.04 4.44
C ILE A 237 17.23 -8.25 4.74
N SER A 238 16.72 -9.47 4.54
CA SER A 238 17.48 -10.71 4.71
C SER A 238 18.70 -10.76 3.77
N MET A 239 18.52 -10.37 2.51
CA MET A 239 19.62 -10.25 1.54
C MET A 239 20.67 -9.22 1.98
N GLY A 240 20.25 -8.05 2.47
CA GLY A 240 21.17 -7.01 2.93
C GLY A 240 21.93 -7.35 4.22
N THR A 241 21.39 -8.24 5.04
CA THR A 241 21.93 -8.59 6.37
C THR A 241 22.55 -9.98 6.46
N ASN A 242 22.38 -10.82 5.43
CA ASN A 242 22.69 -12.25 5.44
C ASN A 242 21.94 -13.05 6.52
N TRP A 243 20.79 -12.57 6.96
CA TRP A 243 19.90 -13.36 7.81
C TRP A 243 19.02 -14.30 6.98
N PRO A 244 18.57 -15.43 7.54
CA PRO A 244 17.64 -16.31 6.85
C PRO A 244 16.32 -15.59 6.58
N ALA A 245 15.84 -15.67 5.34
CA ALA A 245 14.50 -15.22 4.99
C ALA A 245 13.44 -16.08 5.69
N ALA A 246 12.30 -15.47 6.02
CA ALA A 246 11.21 -16.14 6.71
C ALA A 246 10.47 -17.15 5.83
N PHE A 247 10.48 -16.93 4.51
CA PHE A 247 9.80 -17.79 3.54
C PHE A 247 10.74 -18.48 2.56
N SER A 248 10.56 -19.78 2.37
CA SER A 248 11.15 -20.53 1.25
C SER A 248 10.33 -20.34 -0.02
N ASP A 249 10.92 -20.49 -1.20
CA ASP A 249 10.18 -20.26 -2.45
C ASP A 249 9.18 -21.41 -2.74
N GLU A 250 9.43 -22.59 -2.16
CA GLU A 250 8.64 -23.82 -2.37
C GLU A 250 7.31 -23.81 -1.58
N GLU A 251 7.25 -23.12 -0.44
CA GLU A 251 6.03 -23.01 0.37
C GLU A 251 5.07 -21.93 -0.10
N ILE A 252 5.46 -21.14 -1.11
CA ILE A 252 4.65 -20.03 -1.63
C ILE A 252 3.74 -20.54 -2.75
N GLU A 253 2.47 -20.73 -2.40
CA GLU A 253 1.39 -21.00 -3.35
C GLU A 253 0.63 -19.74 -3.74
N THR A 254 0.93 -18.61 -3.09
CA THR A 254 0.22 -17.36 -3.35
C THR A 254 0.47 -16.86 -4.76
N VAL A 255 -0.63 -16.59 -5.46
CA VAL A 255 -0.60 -16.01 -6.80
C VAL A 255 0.01 -14.62 -6.78
N LEU A 256 0.72 -14.26 -7.84
CA LEU A 256 1.29 -12.93 -8.00
C LEU A 256 0.20 -11.83 -7.93
N PRO A 257 0.52 -10.62 -7.46
CA PRO A 257 -0.43 -9.50 -7.49
C PRO A 257 -0.95 -9.21 -8.90
N ALA A 258 -2.19 -8.75 -8.98
CA ALA A 258 -2.79 -8.24 -10.21
C ALA A 258 -3.32 -6.81 -9.99
N CYS A 259 -3.58 -6.07 -11.07
CA CYS A 259 -4.15 -4.74 -10.98
C CYS A 259 -5.52 -4.78 -10.28
N TYR A 260 -5.77 -3.82 -9.39
CA TYR A 260 -7.04 -3.72 -8.65
C TYR A 260 -8.27 -3.63 -9.57
N SER A 261 -8.15 -2.97 -10.74
CA SER A 261 -9.23 -2.89 -11.74
C SER A 261 -9.77 -4.25 -12.21
N LYS A 262 -8.95 -5.30 -12.15
CA LYS A 262 -9.37 -6.67 -12.50
C LYS A 262 -10.25 -7.29 -11.41
N PHE A 263 -10.01 -6.94 -10.16
CA PHE A 263 -10.84 -7.38 -9.02
C PHE A 263 -12.15 -6.61 -8.96
N GLU A 264 -12.17 -5.34 -9.39
CA GLU A 264 -13.40 -4.54 -9.49
C GLU A 264 -14.34 -5.04 -10.59
N SER A 265 -13.77 -5.45 -11.73
CA SER A 265 -14.51 -5.97 -12.88
C SER A 265 -14.80 -7.48 -12.81
N ASP A 266 -14.37 -8.14 -11.73
CA ASP A 266 -14.44 -9.60 -11.55
C ASP A 266 -13.80 -10.41 -12.71
N SER A 267 -12.85 -9.80 -13.40
CA SER A 267 -12.12 -10.40 -14.54
C SER A 267 -10.86 -11.14 -14.12
N THR A 268 -10.76 -11.53 -12.84
CA THR A 268 -9.59 -12.22 -12.30
C THR A 268 -9.51 -13.69 -12.71
N ALA A 269 -10.66 -14.29 -13.08
CA ALA A 269 -10.75 -15.68 -13.53
C ALA A 269 -9.95 -15.96 -14.81
N ASP A 270 -9.79 -14.95 -15.67
CA ASP A 270 -9.07 -15.07 -16.94
C ASP A 270 -7.55 -15.01 -16.77
N LEU A 271 -7.05 -14.68 -15.58
CA LEU A 271 -5.61 -14.58 -15.33
C LEU A 271 -5.01 -15.93 -14.95
N PRO A 272 -3.81 -16.24 -15.45
CA PRO A 272 -3.11 -17.43 -15.01
C PRO A 272 -2.75 -17.29 -13.52
N ASN A 273 -2.99 -18.35 -12.75
CA ASN A 273 -2.57 -18.48 -11.34
C ASN A 273 -1.07 -18.79 -11.28
N ILE A 274 -0.26 -17.79 -11.65
CA ILE A 274 1.21 -17.85 -11.58
C ILE A 274 1.64 -17.54 -10.14
N THR A 275 2.44 -18.45 -9.58
CA THR A 275 3.07 -18.36 -8.26
C THR A 275 4.58 -18.13 -8.40
N GLN A 276 5.26 -17.76 -7.31
CA GLN A 276 6.71 -17.49 -7.34
C GLN A 276 7.53 -18.68 -7.82
N SER A 277 7.26 -19.87 -7.28
CA SER A 277 7.95 -21.12 -7.59
C SER A 277 7.90 -21.45 -9.09
N ARG A 278 6.75 -21.19 -9.73
CA ARG A 278 6.55 -21.37 -11.18
C ARG A 278 7.26 -20.32 -12.03
N CYS A 279 7.38 -19.09 -11.54
CA CYS A 279 8.10 -18.03 -12.24
C CYS A 279 9.61 -18.33 -12.32
N GLY A 280 10.19 -18.86 -11.23
CA GLY A 280 11.60 -19.24 -11.17
C GLY A 280 11.98 -20.39 -12.12
N SER A 281 11.02 -21.24 -12.49
CA SER A 281 11.24 -22.34 -13.45
C SER A 281 11.18 -21.91 -14.92
N GLN A 282 10.67 -20.69 -15.22
CA GLN A 282 10.41 -20.25 -16.59
C GLN A 282 11.20 -19.02 -17.05
N VAL A 283 11.87 -18.25 -16.17
CA VAL A 283 12.54 -17.01 -16.61
C VAL A 283 13.84 -16.72 -15.83
N HIS A 284 14.98 -16.76 -16.52
CA HIS A 284 16.30 -16.30 -16.06
C HIS A 284 16.42 -14.76 -15.89
N SER A 285 15.32 -13.99 -15.75
CA SER A 285 15.41 -12.51 -15.74
C SER A 285 14.22 -11.70 -15.18
N ALA A 286 13.23 -12.25 -14.48
CA ALA A 286 11.96 -11.51 -14.26
C ALA A 286 11.36 -11.37 -12.83
N PRO A 287 12.09 -11.13 -11.72
CA PRO A 287 11.40 -10.76 -10.47
C PRO A 287 11.00 -9.27 -10.38
N LEU A 288 11.68 -8.38 -11.12
CA LEU A 288 11.55 -6.92 -10.92
C LEU A 288 10.72 -6.20 -11.99
N SER A 289 10.48 -6.82 -13.15
CA SER A 289 9.82 -6.13 -14.28
C SER A 289 8.29 -6.06 -14.14
N CYS A 290 7.64 -7.06 -13.52
CA CYS A 290 6.18 -7.00 -13.28
C CYS A 290 5.79 -5.90 -12.28
N PHE A 291 6.69 -5.48 -11.38
CA PHE A 291 6.47 -4.32 -10.52
C PHE A 291 6.72 -2.98 -11.23
N ALA A 292 7.57 -2.96 -12.26
CA ALA A 292 7.87 -1.75 -13.03
C ALA A 292 6.84 -1.44 -14.15
N ALA A 293 6.09 -2.43 -14.62
CA ALA A 293 5.15 -2.28 -15.73
C ALA A 293 3.88 -1.47 -15.41
N GLY A 294 3.69 -1.02 -14.16
CA GLY A 294 2.63 -0.08 -13.76
C GLY A 294 2.98 1.40 -13.91
N ASN A 295 4.20 1.74 -14.35
CA ASN A 295 4.63 3.11 -14.63
C ASN A 295 4.42 3.47 -16.11
N GLN A 296 3.19 3.70 -16.53
CA GLN A 296 2.92 4.54 -17.71
C GLN A 296 1.71 5.44 -17.42
N PHE A 297 2.04 6.70 -17.11
CA PHE A 297 1.27 7.94 -17.07
C PHE A 297 -0.02 8.00 -16.23
#